data_AF-A0A131ZUU7-F1
#
_entry.id   AF-A0A131ZUU7-F1
#
_cell.length_a   1.000
_cell.length_b   1.000
_cell.length_c   1.000
_cell.angle_alpha   90.00
_cell.angle_beta   90.00
_cell.angle_gamma   90.00
#
_symmetry.space_group_name_H-M   'P 1'
#
loop_
_entity.id
_entity.type
_entity.pdbx_description
1 polymer ?
#
loop_
_entity_poly.entity_id
_entity_poly.type
_entity_poly.pdbx_seq_one_letter_code
_entity_poly.pdbx_strand_id
1 'polypeptide(L)'
;MIESGWIDITDVFVDEIGHNYYILHPDQSPEQNIQIVKINIKVVLKSTISKHRCYTCDQIELNQCLYNRVTFSQFGSYYLQECLGPEIPYSTIRKSTQSSSRLNQSWESNGKLYRMLSKKSLPTIKTELIDRNGRFCLRG
;
A
#
# COMPACT_ATOMS: atom_id res chain seq x y z
N MET A 1 8.93 1.94 -9.57
CA MET A 1 8.57 0.84 -10.50
C MET A 1 8.65 -0.49 -9.75
N ILE A 2 8.27 -1.64 -10.33
CA ILE A 2 8.79 -2.93 -9.82
C ILE A 2 10.24 -3.02 -10.30
N GLU A 3 11.16 -2.63 -9.42
CA GLU A 3 12.61 -2.76 -9.62
C GLU A 3 13.08 -4.13 -9.08
N SER A 4 14.27 -4.56 -9.49
CA SER A 4 14.72 -5.94 -9.30
C SER A 4 15.02 -6.27 -7.83
N GLY A 5 14.10 -6.98 -7.19
CA GLY A 5 14.22 -7.54 -5.85
C GLY A 5 13.17 -8.64 -5.62
N TRP A 6 13.18 -9.27 -4.45
CA TRP A 6 12.13 -10.22 -4.08
C TRP A 6 10.85 -9.48 -3.68
N ILE A 7 9.71 -10.10 -3.94
CA ILE A 7 8.39 -9.60 -3.59
C ILE A 7 7.57 -10.76 -3.07
N ASP A 8 7.13 -10.68 -1.82
CA ASP A 8 6.17 -11.61 -1.26
C ASP A 8 4.76 -11.21 -1.67
N ILE A 9 3.98 -12.19 -2.13
CA ILE A 9 2.54 -12.06 -2.38
C ILE A 9 1.83 -12.66 -1.18
N THR A 10 1.22 -11.84 -0.33
CA THR A 10 0.47 -12.34 0.84
C THR A 10 -0.93 -12.79 0.45
N ASP A 11 -1.58 -12.04 -0.45
CA ASP A 11 -3.00 -12.22 -0.78
C ASP A 11 -3.26 -12.01 -2.28
N VAL A 12 -4.24 -12.75 -2.80
CA VAL A 12 -4.72 -12.64 -4.18
C VAL A 12 -6.25 -12.54 -4.18
N PHE A 13 -6.78 -11.52 -4.85
CA PHE A 13 -8.22 -11.26 -4.99
C PHE A 13 -8.62 -11.18 -6.46
N VAL A 14 -9.88 -11.49 -6.75
CA VAL A 14 -10.43 -11.46 -8.12
C VAL A 14 -11.68 -10.58 -8.14
N ASP A 15 -11.79 -9.66 -9.11
CA ASP A 15 -13.02 -8.87 -9.32
C ASP A 15 -14.08 -9.63 -10.14
N GLU A 16 -15.32 -9.12 -10.09
CA GLU A 16 -16.49 -9.59 -10.84
C GLU A 16 -16.30 -9.76 -12.36
N ILE A 17 -15.20 -9.22 -12.93
CA ILE A 17 -14.83 -9.28 -14.35
C ILE A 17 -13.59 -10.18 -14.58
N GLY A 18 -13.12 -10.88 -13.54
CA GLY A 18 -12.01 -11.83 -13.60
C GLY A 18 -10.61 -11.22 -13.56
N HIS A 19 -10.45 -9.94 -13.17
CA HIS A 19 -9.11 -9.37 -12.99
C HIS A 19 -8.52 -9.72 -11.64
N ASN A 20 -7.20 -9.92 -11.62
CA ASN A 20 -6.48 -10.34 -10.41
C ASN A 20 -5.78 -9.13 -9.77
N TYR A 21 -5.94 -9.01 -8.46
CA TYR A 21 -5.33 -8.02 -7.59
C TYR A 21 -4.44 -8.74 -6.60
N TYR A 22 -3.23 -8.23 -6.43
CA TYR A 22 -2.21 -8.81 -5.57
C TYR A 22 -1.87 -7.81 -4.47
N ILE A 23 -1.75 -8.30 -3.23
CA ILE A 23 -1.04 -7.58 -2.18
C ILE A 23 0.43 -7.97 -2.26
N LEU A 24 1.28 -6.99 -2.54
CA LEU A 24 2.73 -7.17 -2.64
C LEU A 24 3.42 -6.56 -1.42
N HIS A 25 4.42 -7.26 -0.89
CA HIS A 25 5.39 -6.78 0.09
C HIS A 25 6.79 -6.75 -0.55
N PRO A 26 7.45 -5.57 -0.69
CA PRO A 26 8.78 -5.46 -1.29
C PRO A 26 9.91 -5.68 -0.26
N ASP A 27 10.82 -6.63 -0.55
CA ASP A 27 11.96 -7.05 0.29
C ASP A 27 12.89 -5.88 0.73
N GLN A 28 13.12 -4.91 -0.15
CA GLN A 28 14.07 -3.81 0.10
C GLN A 28 13.57 -2.71 1.08
N SER A 29 12.33 -2.82 1.57
CA SER A 29 11.82 -2.03 2.69
C SER A 29 11.17 -2.95 3.73
N PRO A 30 11.92 -3.49 4.71
CA PRO A 30 11.33 -4.21 5.84
C PRO A 30 10.36 -3.33 6.63
N GLU A 31 10.59 -2.01 6.63
CA GLU A 31 9.58 -1.01 6.99
C GLU A 31 8.64 -0.73 5.80
N GLN A 32 7.85 -1.76 5.47
CA GLN A 32 6.58 -1.69 4.76
C GLN A 32 6.65 -1.41 3.25
N ASN A 33 5.66 -1.97 2.54
CA ASN A 33 4.71 -1.21 1.72
C ASN A 33 3.68 -2.21 1.16
N ILE A 34 2.46 -2.25 1.70
CA ILE A 34 1.38 -3.07 1.11
C ILE A 34 0.90 -2.38 -0.18
N GLN A 35 1.40 -2.87 -1.32
CA GLN A 35 1.03 -2.36 -2.63
C GLN A 35 -0.11 -3.19 -3.20
N ILE A 36 -1.26 -2.55 -3.44
CA ILE A 36 -2.32 -3.14 -4.26
C ILE A 36 -1.88 -3.03 -5.71
N VAL A 37 -1.55 -4.15 -6.35
CA VAL A 37 -1.20 -4.19 -7.77
C VAL A 37 -2.19 -5.03 -8.54
N LYS A 38 -2.89 -4.41 -9.50
CA LYS A 38 -3.69 -5.13 -10.50
C LYS A 38 -2.75 -5.61 -11.61
N ILE A 39 -2.69 -6.92 -11.82
CA ILE A 39 -1.87 -7.55 -12.87
C ILE A 39 -2.80 -8.22 -13.89
N ASN A 40 -2.62 -7.91 -15.17
CA ASN A 40 -3.42 -8.51 -16.23
C ASN A 40 -2.80 -9.84 -16.69
N ILE A 41 -3.24 -10.95 -16.09
CA ILE A 41 -2.71 -12.30 -16.34
C ILE A 41 -2.75 -12.70 -17.83
N LYS A 42 -3.62 -12.10 -18.66
CA LYS A 42 -3.67 -12.34 -20.12
C LYS A 42 -2.36 -11.99 -20.86
N VAL A 43 -1.38 -11.39 -20.19
CA VAL A 43 -0.03 -11.06 -20.71
C VAL A 43 1.05 -12.10 -20.33
N VAL A 44 0.76 -13.05 -19.43
CA VAL A 44 1.76 -14.00 -18.87
C VAL A 44 2.40 -14.91 -19.93
N LEU A 45 1.74 -15.15 -21.07
CA LEU A 45 2.28 -15.95 -22.18
C LEU A 45 3.28 -15.20 -23.10
N LYS A 46 3.57 -13.92 -22.88
CA LYS A 46 4.56 -13.14 -23.68
C LYS A 46 5.46 -12.22 -22.85
N SER A 47 6.32 -12.83 -22.03
CA SER A 47 7.69 -12.38 -21.73
C SER A 47 7.94 -10.88 -21.46
N THR A 48 7.03 -10.18 -20.78
CA THR A 48 7.28 -8.92 -20.03
C THR A 48 6.02 -8.57 -19.23
N ILE A 49 6.18 -8.18 -17.95
CA ILE A 49 5.07 -7.66 -17.11
C ILE A 49 4.82 -6.19 -17.46
N SER A 50 4.44 -5.96 -18.72
CA SER A 50 4.49 -4.65 -19.40
C SER A 50 3.41 -3.65 -18.98
N LYS A 51 2.47 -4.03 -18.11
CA LYS A 51 1.45 -3.11 -17.57
C LYS A 51 0.88 -3.59 -16.22
N HIS A 52 1.69 -3.49 -15.18
CA HIS A 52 1.21 -3.53 -13.79
C HIS A 52 0.61 -2.17 -13.41
N ARG A 53 -0.45 -2.13 -12.58
CA ARG A 53 -0.97 -0.88 -12.01
C ARG A 53 -1.05 -0.94 -10.50
N CYS A 54 -0.24 -0.13 -9.84
CA CYS A 54 -0.34 0.15 -8.41
C CYS A 54 -1.53 1.08 -8.13
N TYR A 55 -2.25 0.87 -7.02
CA TYR A 55 -3.40 1.68 -6.60
C TYR A 55 -3.12 2.49 -5.32
N THR A 56 -1.99 2.27 -4.66
CA THR A 56 -1.56 2.95 -3.42
C THR A 56 -0.25 3.75 -3.56
N CYS A 57 0.47 3.64 -4.68
CA CYS A 57 1.80 4.24 -4.84
C CYS A 57 1.80 5.78 -4.77
N ASP A 58 0.75 6.44 -5.24
CA ASP A 58 0.51 7.89 -5.08
C ASP A 58 0.56 8.34 -3.60
N GLN A 59 0.28 7.45 -2.64
CA GLN A 59 0.32 7.71 -1.19
C GLN A 59 1.69 7.36 -0.58
N ILE A 60 2.49 6.52 -1.25
CA ILE A 60 3.86 6.15 -0.87
C ILE A 60 4.82 7.28 -1.27
N GLU A 61 4.71 7.81 -2.49
CA GLU A 61 5.51 8.96 -2.97
C GLU A 61 5.33 10.22 -2.13
N LEU A 62 4.20 10.33 -1.41
CA LEU A 62 3.88 11.43 -0.49
C LEU A 62 4.12 11.07 1.00
N ASN A 63 4.61 9.87 1.32
CA ASN A 63 4.72 9.31 2.69
C ASN A 63 3.42 9.35 3.54
N GLN A 64 2.26 9.53 2.90
CA GLN A 64 0.96 9.68 3.57
C GLN A 64 0.40 8.35 4.08
N CYS A 65 0.79 7.22 3.49
CA CYS A 65 0.44 5.91 3.99
C CYS A 65 1.38 4.81 3.49
N LEU A 66 2.14 4.21 4.41
CA LEU A 66 3.09 3.12 4.13
C LEU A 66 2.50 1.78 4.59
N TYR A 67 2.02 1.74 5.84
CA TYR A 67 1.27 0.60 6.40
C TYR A 67 -0.17 0.66 5.88
N ASN A 68 -0.49 -0.15 4.86
CA ASN A 68 -1.84 -0.30 4.32
C ASN A 68 -2.38 -1.70 4.68
N ARG A 69 -3.70 -1.84 4.86
CA ARG A 69 -4.42 -3.14 4.87
C ARG A 69 -5.64 -3.04 3.95
N VAL A 70 -6.06 -4.15 3.38
CA VAL A 70 -7.07 -4.17 2.32
C VAL A 70 -8.02 -5.33 2.52
N THR A 71 -9.32 -5.05 2.42
CA THR A 71 -10.38 -6.07 2.49
C THR A 71 -11.32 -5.88 1.30
N PHE A 72 -11.38 -6.87 0.41
CA PHE A 72 -12.29 -6.84 -0.73
C PHE A 72 -13.72 -7.24 -0.33
N SER A 73 -14.69 -6.65 -1.01
CA SER A 73 -16.09 -7.11 -1.01
C SER A 73 -16.22 -8.51 -1.64
N GLN A 74 -17.33 -9.21 -1.37
CA GLN A 74 -17.55 -10.62 -1.79
C GLN A 74 -17.30 -10.90 -3.29
N PHE A 75 -17.57 -9.93 -4.17
CA PHE A 75 -17.38 -10.04 -5.63
C PHE A 75 -16.25 -9.14 -6.14
N GLY A 76 -15.43 -8.61 -5.24
CA GLY A 76 -14.26 -7.79 -5.57
C GLY A 76 -14.57 -6.44 -6.25
N SER A 77 -15.82 -6.03 -6.43
CA SER A 77 -16.22 -4.77 -7.09
C SER A 77 -15.77 -3.52 -6.31
N TYR A 78 -15.73 -3.64 -4.98
CA TYR A 78 -15.21 -2.66 -4.02
C TYR A 78 -14.15 -3.27 -3.10
N TYR A 79 -13.30 -2.42 -2.54
CA TYR A 79 -12.42 -2.74 -1.42
C TYR A 79 -12.43 -1.63 -0.37
N LEU A 80 -12.29 -2.03 0.89
CA LEU A 80 -11.89 -1.14 1.98
C LEU A 80 -10.36 -1.08 1.97
N GLN A 81 -9.80 0.13 1.87
CA GLN A 81 -8.40 0.41 2.15
C GLN A 81 -8.30 1.06 3.52
N GLU A 82 -7.56 0.42 4.42
CA GLU A 82 -7.21 0.94 5.75
C GLU A 82 -5.75 1.42 5.71
N CYS A 83 -5.52 2.69 6.03
CA CYS A 83 -4.21 3.18 6.38
C CYS A 83 -3.98 2.97 7.87
N LEU A 84 -2.84 2.36 8.23
CA LEU A 84 -2.44 2.03 9.60
C LEU A 84 -1.22 2.86 10.07
N GLY A 85 -0.58 3.62 9.19
CA GLY A 85 0.58 4.47 9.52
C GLY A 85 1.38 4.94 8.30
N PRO A 86 2.40 5.80 8.49
CA PRO A 86 2.91 6.29 9.79
C PRO A 86 2.06 7.42 10.39
N GLU A 87 1.28 8.11 9.56
CA GLU A 87 0.30 9.11 9.99
C GLU A 87 -0.91 8.49 10.72
N ILE A 88 -1.78 9.34 11.27
CA ILE A 88 -2.97 8.88 12.01
C ILE A 88 -3.84 7.97 11.13
N PRO A 89 -4.17 6.73 11.57
CA PRO A 89 -4.91 5.76 10.79
C PRO A 89 -6.24 6.29 10.24
N TYR A 90 -6.60 5.88 9.03
CA TYR A 90 -7.87 6.22 8.38
C TYR A 90 -8.32 5.06 7.48
N SER A 91 -9.57 5.06 7.04
CA SER A 91 -10.06 4.08 6.06
C SER A 91 -10.96 4.69 5.00
N THR A 92 -10.91 4.13 3.81
CA THR A 92 -11.69 4.57 2.64
C THR A 92 -12.26 3.37 1.89
N ILE A 93 -13.48 3.49 1.39
CA ILE A 93 -14.04 2.56 0.41
C ILE A 93 -13.71 3.07 -0.99
N ARG A 94 -13.22 2.16 -1.84
CA ARG A 94 -12.77 2.42 -3.21
C ARG A 94 -13.37 1.38 -4.15
N LYS A 95 -13.73 1.78 -5.37
CA LYS A 95 -14.15 0.85 -6.44
C LYS A 95 -12.92 0.22 -7.09
N SER A 96 -12.87 -1.10 -7.19
CA SER A 96 -11.71 -1.84 -7.71
C SER A 96 -11.38 -1.49 -9.17
N THR A 97 -12.40 -1.18 -9.97
CA THR A 97 -12.27 -0.71 -11.35
C THR A 97 -11.79 0.75 -11.45
N GLN A 98 -11.92 1.55 -10.39
CA GLN A 98 -11.52 2.96 -10.37
C GLN A 98 -10.12 3.12 -9.76
N SER A 99 -9.25 3.80 -10.50
CA SER A 99 -7.85 4.00 -10.14
C SER A 99 -7.55 5.39 -9.57
N SER A 100 -8.49 6.33 -9.68
CA SER A 100 -8.35 7.68 -9.14
C SER A 100 -8.62 7.68 -7.64
N SER A 101 -7.70 8.23 -6.86
CA SER A 101 -7.90 8.54 -5.43
C SER A 101 -9.00 9.59 -5.17
N ARG A 102 -9.38 10.36 -6.20
CA ARG A 102 -10.39 11.44 -6.11
C ARG A 102 -11.83 10.94 -5.95
N LEU A 103 -12.06 9.62 -5.97
CA LEU A 103 -13.37 8.98 -5.79
C LEU A 103 -13.41 8.09 -4.54
N ASN A 104 -12.45 8.27 -3.63
CA ASN A 104 -12.41 7.57 -2.35
C ASN A 104 -13.51 8.11 -1.42
N GLN A 105 -14.42 7.25 -0.97
CA GLN A 105 -15.35 7.60 0.11
C GLN A 105 -14.66 7.35 1.45
N SER A 106 -14.53 8.37 2.29
CA SER A 106 -14.04 8.17 3.67
C SER A 106 -15.03 7.31 4.46
N TRP A 107 -14.49 6.35 5.21
CA TRP A 107 -15.25 5.44 6.06
C TRP A 107 -14.98 5.74 7.54
N GLU A 108 -13.71 5.83 7.92
CA GLU A 108 -13.25 6.45 9.18
C GLU A 108 -12.05 7.37 8.88
N SER A 109 -11.94 8.45 9.63
CA SER A 109 -10.89 9.48 9.51
C SER A 109 -10.06 9.66 10.80
N ASN A 110 -10.49 9.04 11.90
CA ASN A 110 -9.97 9.24 13.26
C ASN A 110 -9.87 10.72 13.65
N GLY A 111 -10.74 11.58 13.12
CA GLY A 111 -10.70 13.03 13.32
C GLY A 111 -10.77 13.48 14.79
N LYS A 112 -11.32 12.65 15.68
CA LYS A 112 -11.26 12.87 17.15
C LYS A 112 -9.84 12.67 17.69
N LEU A 113 -9.16 11.59 17.30
CA LEU A 113 -7.78 11.29 17.68
C LEU A 113 -6.84 12.36 17.13
N TYR A 114 -7.01 12.77 15.86
CA TYR A 114 -6.28 13.89 15.26
C TYR A 114 -6.37 15.17 16.11
N ARG A 115 -7.58 15.59 16.52
CA ARG A 115 -7.81 16.77 17.38
C ARG A 115 -7.27 16.63 18.81
N MET A 116 -6.91 15.42 19.24
CA MET A 116 -6.29 15.15 20.54
C MET A 116 -4.77 15.14 20.44
N LEU A 117 -4.21 14.50 19.41
CA LEU A 117 -2.76 14.38 19.19
C LEU A 117 -2.14 15.69 18.66
N SER A 118 -2.87 16.50 17.89
CA SER A 118 -2.41 17.83 17.45
C SER A 118 -2.22 18.85 18.59
N LYS A 119 -2.54 18.46 19.83
CA LYS A 119 -2.32 19.23 21.07
C LYS A 119 -1.22 18.61 21.95
N LYS A 120 -0.37 17.74 21.38
CA LYS A 120 0.70 17.01 22.06
C LYS A 120 1.97 17.04 21.22
N SER A 121 3.12 17.18 21.89
CA SER A 121 4.41 16.91 21.27
C SER A 121 4.56 15.40 21.09
N LEU A 122 4.47 14.90 19.86
CA LEU A 122 4.70 13.50 19.54
C LEU A 122 6.21 13.23 19.41
N PRO A 123 6.69 12.00 19.70
CA PRO A 123 8.09 11.64 19.51
C PRO A 123 8.43 11.57 18.01
N THR A 124 9.65 11.96 17.64
CA THR A 124 10.18 11.77 16.29
C THR A 124 10.55 10.31 16.07
N ILE A 125 9.89 9.65 15.13
CA ILE A 125 10.29 8.31 14.67
C ILE A 125 11.54 8.43 13.80
N LYS A 126 12.48 7.49 13.95
CA LYS A 126 13.66 7.34 13.09
C LYS A 126 13.84 5.89 12.69
N THR A 127 14.10 5.68 11.41
CA THR A 127 14.41 4.39 10.79
C THR A 127 15.87 4.41 10.37
N GLU A 128 16.69 3.53 10.96
CA GLU A 128 18.13 3.49 10.71
C GLU A 128 18.52 2.07 10.25
N LEU A 129 19.11 1.96 9.06
CA LEU A 129 19.59 0.68 8.53
C LEU A 129 20.93 0.34 9.19
N ILE A 130 21.04 -0.88 9.72
CA ILE A 130 22.23 -1.36 10.45
C ILE A 130 22.75 -2.63 9.76
N ASP A 131 24.06 -2.69 9.49
CA ASP A 131 24.70 -3.86 8.89
C ASP A 131 24.84 -5.02 9.90
N ARG A 132 25.19 -6.21 9.41
CA ARG A 132 25.39 -7.40 10.26
C ARG A 132 26.54 -7.26 11.29
N ASN A 133 27.29 -6.17 11.26
CA ASN A 133 28.39 -5.85 12.17
C ASN A 133 28.04 -4.69 13.13
N GLY A 134 26.78 -4.24 13.16
CA GLY A 134 26.30 -3.18 14.05
C GLY A 134 26.58 -1.74 13.56
N ARG A 135 26.91 -1.53 12.28
CA ARG A 135 27.26 -0.22 11.72
C ARG A 135 26.13 0.37 10.90
N PHE A 136 25.91 1.68 11.00
CA PHE A 136 24.89 2.37 10.20
C PHE A 136 25.21 2.33 8.70
N CYS A 137 24.26 1.86 7.90
CA CYS A 137 24.32 1.90 6.45
C CYS A 137 23.93 3.31 5.98
N LEU A 138 24.89 4.07 5.46
CA LEU A 138 24.61 5.34 4.81
C LEU A 138 23.81 5.09 3.51
N ARG A 139 22.61 5.67 3.40
CA ARG A 139 21.93 5.84 2.11
C ARG A 139 22.65 6.93 1.34
N GLY A 140 23.31 6.55 0.24
CA GLY A 140 23.83 7.46 -0.79
C GLY A 140 22.82 7.70 -1.90
#